data_AF-A0A0D2NW91-F1
#
_entry.id   AF-A0A0D2NW91-F1
#
_cell.length_a   1.000
_cell.length_b   1.000
_cell.length_c   1.000
_cell.angle_alpha   90.00
_cell.angle_beta   90.00
_cell.angle_gamma   90.00
#
_symmetry.space_group_name_H-M   'P 1'
#
loop_
_entity.id
_entity.type
_entity.pdbx_description
1 polymer ?
#
loop_
_entity_poly.entity_id
_entity_poly.type
_entity_poly.pdbx_seq_one_letter_code
_entity_poly.pdbx_strand_id
1 'polypeptide(L)'
;LNKFKHERPDYFREDLRVLPSTFDRLVSELSNHPVFQNDSPNGQMPIEDQLAITLYRFGHFGNAAGITKVARWSGYAKGTVLLATRRVLTAILSKNFMETAVALPNDEEKEAAKQWIEDHSCKAWRDGWCMVDGTLIPLFDRPFWYGESYFDRKCNYSLNIQ
;
A
#
# COMPACT_ATOMS: atom_id res chain seq x y z
N LEU A 1 9.37 -13.53 -12.65
CA LEU A 1 8.55 -14.00 -11.51
C LEU A 1 8.83 -15.44 -11.10
N ASN A 2 8.59 -16.42 -11.98
CA ASN A 2 8.54 -17.83 -11.62
C ASN A 2 9.80 -18.39 -10.94
N LYS A 3 10.99 -17.91 -11.33
CA LYS A 3 12.25 -18.32 -10.69
C LYS A 3 12.40 -17.79 -9.26
N PHE A 4 12.34 -16.47 -9.09
CA PHE A 4 12.54 -15.82 -7.78
C PHE A 4 11.46 -16.18 -6.77
N LYS A 5 10.20 -16.32 -7.20
CA LYS A 5 9.09 -16.64 -6.31
C LYS A 5 9.27 -17.96 -5.54
N HIS A 6 9.88 -18.97 -6.16
CA HIS A 6 10.10 -20.29 -5.56
C HIS A 6 11.54 -20.49 -5.05
N GLU A 7 12.54 -20.01 -5.79
CA GLU A 7 13.95 -20.26 -5.45
C GLU A 7 14.52 -19.22 -4.49
N ARG A 8 14.00 -17.98 -4.49
CA ARG A 8 14.50 -16.83 -3.72
C ARG A 8 13.35 -15.92 -3.23
N PRO A 9 12.51 -16.44 -2.31
CA PRO A 9 11.34 -15.70 -1.81
C PRO A 9 11.72 -14.41 -1.08
N ASP A 10 12.96 -14.31 -0.60
CA ASP A 10 13.55 -13.10 -0.02
C ASP A 10 13.64 -11.97 -1.05
N TYR A 11 14.21 -12.23 -2.23
CA TYR A 11 14.28 -11.25 -3.32
C TYR A 11 12.90 -10.91 -3.88
N PHE A 12 12.01 -11.90 -3.96
CA PHE A 12 10.63 -11.65 -4.37
C PHE A 12 9.93 -10.66 -3.42
N ARG A 13 10.12 -10.84 -2.10
CA ARG A 13 9.55 -9.95 -1.09
C ARG A 13 10.20 -8.57 -1.11
N GLU A 14 11.49 -8.48 -1.37
CA GLU A 14 12.20 -7.20 -1.52
C GLU A 14 11.62 -6.37 -2.67
N ASP A 15 11.44 -6.99 -3.84
CA ASP A 15 10.95 -6.36 -5.05
C ASP A 15 9.46 -6.00 -4.96
N LEU A 16 8.61 -6.95 -4.53
CA LEU A 16 7.14 -6.82 -4.59
C LEU A 16 6.49 -6.46 -3.26
N ARG A 17 7.25 -6.40 -2.17
CA ARG A 17 6.79 -6.08 -0.80
C ARG A 17 5.70 -7.01 -0.25
N VAL A 18 5.50 -8.17 -0.86
CA VAL A 18 4.52 -9.19 -0.43
C VAL A 18 5.15 -10.57 -0.40
N LEU A 19 4.59 -11.48 0.42
CA LEU A 19 4.99 -12.88 0.41
C LEU A 19 4.50 -13.58 -0.87
N PRO A 20 5.22 -14.60 -1.39
CA PRO A 20 4.76 -15.40 -2.52
C PRO A 20 3.34 -15.96 -2.36
N SER A 21 2.98 -16.45 -1.17
CA SER A 21 1.65 -16.97 -0.87
C SER A 21 0.57 -15.89 -0.89
N THR A 22 0.86 -14.70 -0.37
CA THR A 22 -0.03 -13.53 -0.45
C THR A 22 -0.24 -13.11 -1.90
N PHE A 23 0.85 -13.11 -2.69
CA PHE A 23 0.78 -12.81 -4.11
C PHE A 23 -0.12 -13.81 -4.86
N ASP A 24 0.03 -15.11 -4.61
CA ASP A 24 -0.83 -16.14 -5.21
C ASP A 24 -2.29 -15.98 -4.85
N ARG A 25 -2.56 -15.66 -3.59
CA ARG A 25 -3.93 -15.37 -3.15
C ARG A 25 -4.49 -14.17 -3.90
N LEU A 26 -3.73 -13.07 -4.00
CA LEU A 26 -4.15 -11.88 -4.74
C LEU A 26 -4.44 -12.20 -6.21
N VAL A 27 -3.59 -12.98 -6.88
CA VAL A 27 -3.82 -13.41 -8.26
C VAL A 27 -5.14 -14.18 -8.35
N SER A 28 -5.36 -15.16 -7.46
CA SER A 28 -6.59 -15.97 -7.44
C SER A 28 -7.85 -15.11 -7.24
N GLU A 29 -7.82 -14.18 -6.28
CA GLU A 29 -8.97 -13.30 -5.99
C GLU A 29 -9.26 -12.34 -7.16
N LEU A 30 -8.23 -11.84 -7.83
CA LEU A 30 -8.36 -10.88 -8.92
C LEU A 30 -8.68 -11.53 -10.27
N SER A 31 -8.43 -12.84 -10.42
CA SER A 31 -8.51 -13.54 -11.71
C SER A 31 -9.88 -13.49 -12.39
N ASN A 32 -10.95 -13.44 -11.60
CA ASN A 32 -12.32 -13.41 -12.11
C ASN A 32 -12.80 -11.99 -12.49
N HIS A 33 -11.98 -10.95 -12.26
CA HIS A 33 -12.40 -9.59 -12.51
C HIS A 33 -12.48 -9.30 -14.04
N PRO A 34 -13.59 -8.72 -14.56
CA PRO A 34 -13.79 -8.52 -16.00
C PRO A 34 -12.68 -7.73 -16.72
N VAL A 35 -11.97 -6.87 -15.98
CA VAL A 35 -10.84 -6.08 -16.53
C VAL A 35 -9.69 -6.95 -17.07
N PHE A 36 -9.56 -8.18 -16.57
CA PHE A 36 -8.55 -9.13 -17.02
C PHE A 36 -9.04 -10.08 -18.11
N GLN A 37 -10.32 -9.98 -18.48
CA GLN A 37 -10.92 -10.75 -19.56
C GLN A 37 -10.94 -9.88 -20.83
N ASN A 38 -10.77 -10.50 -21.99
CA ASN A 38 -10.97 -9.83 -23.27
C ASN A 38 -11.58 -10.80 -24.30
N ASP A 39 -12.42 -10.26 -25.18
CA ASP A 39 -13.02 -11.02 -26.29
C ASP A 39 -12.16 -10.97 -27.56
N SER A 40 -10.84 -10.78 -27.39
CA SER A 40 -9.91 -10.62 -28.50
C SER A 40 -9.17 -11.93 -28.78
N PRO A 41 -8.88 -12.26 -30.05
CA PRO A 41 -7.99 -13.37 -30.38
C PRO A 41 -6.55 -13.16 -29.87
N ASN A 42 -6.17 -11.92 -29.54
CA ASN A 42 -4.92 -11.64 -28.86
C ASN A 42 -5.11 -11.71 -27.34
N GLY A 43 -4.52 -12.74 -26.74
CA GLY A 43 -4.56 -12.97 -25.29
C GLY A 43 -4.04 -11.77 -24.51
N GLN A 44 -4.71 -11.46 -23.40
CA GLN A 44 -4.25 -10.44 -22.47
C GLN A 44 -2.94 -10.88 -21.78
N MET A 45 -2.12 -9.91 -21.35
CA MET A 45 -0.98 -10.17 -20.47
C MET A 45 -1.43 -10.99 -19.23
N PRO A 46 -0.64 -11.98 -18.78
CA PRO A 46 -0.91 -12.72 -17.55
C PRO A 46 -1.15 -11.81 -16.35
N ILE A 47 -2.10 -12.19 -15.49
CA ILE A 47 -2.50 -11.37 -14.34
C ILE A 47 -1.35 -11.26 -13.33
N GLU A 48 -0.57 -12.33 -13.19
CA GLU A 48 0.66 -12.38 -12.39
C GLU A 48 1.63 -11.27 -12.80
N ASP A 49 1.86 -11.11 -14.11
CA ASP A 49 2.78 -10.09 -14.61
C ASP A 49 2.21 -8.68 -14.39
N GLN A 50 0.90 -8.49 -14.62
CA GLN A 50 0.23 -7.21 -14.37
C GLN A 50 0.29 -6.80 -12.88
N LEU A 51 0.01 -7.75 -11.99
CA LEU A 51 0.05 -7.55 -10.55
C LEU A 51 1.48 -7.28 -10.08
N ALA A 52 2.46 -8.04 -10.55
CA ALA A 52 3.85 -7.85 -10.17
C ALA A 52 4.41 -6.50 -10.62
N ILE A 53 4.09 -6.06 -11.84
CA ILE A 53 4.44 -4.72 -12.32
C ILE A 53 3.87 -3.64 -11.39
N THR A 54 2.62 -3.81 -10.97
CA THR A 54 1.93 -2.83 -10.13
C THR A 54 2.53 -2.79 -8.72
N LEU A 55 2.75 -3.96 -8.11
CA LEU A 55 3.36 -4.08 -6.79
C LEU A 55 4.81 -3.59 -6.79
N TYR A 56 5.61 -3.95 -7.79
CA TYR A 56 6.97 -3.42 -7.92
C TYR A 56 6.96 -1.90 -7.99
N ARG A 57 6.07 -1.32 -8.81
CA ARG A 57 5.95 0.13 -8.96
C ARG A 57 5.55 0.83 -7.64
N PHE A 58 4.68 0.24 -6.84
CA PHE A 58 4.22 0.81 -5.57
C PHE A 58 5.15 0.50 -4.38
N GLY A 59 5.93 -0.58 -4.47
CA GLY A 59 6.92 -0.97 -3.47
C GLY A 59 8.22 -0.15 -3.50
N HIS A 60 8.33 0.80 -4.43
CA HIS A 60 9.50 1.62 -4.67
C HIS A 60 9.15 3.12 -4.66
N PHE A 61 10.13 3.97 -4.37
CA PHE A 61 9.98 5.44 -4.36
C PHE A 61 11.02 6.11 -5.27
N GLY A 62 10.73 7.36 -5.66
CA GLY A 62 11.64 8.18 -6.46
C GLY A 62 11.97 7.54 -7.81
N ASN A 63 13.27 7.53 -8.16
CA ASN A 63 13.74 7.04 -9.44
C ASN A 63 13.42 5.55 -9.69
N ALA A 64 13.33 4.73 -8.64
CA ALA A 64 13.02 3.30 -8.77
C ALA A 64 11.55 3.05 -9.16
N ALA A 65 10.63 3.94 -8.79
CA ALA A 65 9.21 3.91 -9.20
C ALA A 65 8.97 4.51 -10.60
N GLY A 66 10.00 5.06 -11.23
CA GLY A 66 9.90 5.67 -12.55
C GLY A 66 9.51 4.65 -13.61
N ILE A 67 8.57 5.00 -14.49
CA ILE A 67 8.01 4.11 -15.53
C ILE A 67 9.11 3.45 -16.37
N THR A 68 10.19 4.19 -16.69
CA THR A 68 11.33 3.64 -17.45
C THR A 68 12.06 2.52 -16.70
N LYS A 69 12.22 2.64 -15.38
CA LYS A 69 12.88 1.62 -14.55
C LYS A 69 11.97 0.40 -14.40
N VAL A 70 10.69 0.60 -14.15
CA VAL A 70 9.70 -0.48 -14.07
C VAL A 70 9.63 -1.26 -15.40
N ALA A 71 9.59 -0.56 -16.54
CA ALA A 71 9.62 -1.18 -17.87
C ALA A 71 10.89 -2.01 -18.11
N ARG A 72 12.05 -1.51 -17.67
CA ARG A 72 13.32 -2.26 -17.76
C ARG A 72 13.34 -3.50 -16.86
N TRP A 73 12.80 -3.40 -15.65
CA TRP A 73 12.71 -4.52 -14.71
C TRP A 73 11.74 -5.59 -15.20
N SER A 74 10.57 -5.19 -15.72
CA SER A 74 9.53 -6.12 -16.15
C SER A 74 9.73 -6.68 -17.55
N GLY A 75 10.56 -6.04 -18.38
CA GLY A 75 10.72 -6.38 -19.80
C GLY A 75 9.59 -5.90 -20.70
N TYR A 76 8.60 -5.15 -20.17
CA TYR A 76 7.46 -4.65 -20.93
C TYR A 76 7.61 -3.18 -21.35
N ALA A 77 6.93 -2.81 -22.43
CA ALA A 77 6.86 -1.42 -22.88
C ALA A 77 6.20 -0.51 -21.84
N LYS A 78 6.59 0.78 -21.82
CA LYS A 78 6.07 1.78 -20.87
C LYS A 78 4.55 1.90 -20.89
N GLY A 79 3.94 1.85 -22.09
CA GLY A 79 2.48 1.89 -22.24
C GLY A 79 1.81 0.67 -21.59
N THR A 80 2.43 -0.49 -21.72
CA THR A 80 1.95 -1.74 -21.11
C THR A 80 2.06 -1.71 -19.59
N VAL A 81 3.13 -1.15 -19.04
CA VAL A 81 3.28 -0.95 -17.58
C VAL A 81 2.15 -0.07 -17.02
N LEU A 82 1.83 1.03 -17.72
CA LEU A 82 0.73 1.91 -17.33
C LEU A 82 -0.62 1.22 -17.45
N LEU A 83 -0.83 0.44 -18.51
CA LEU A 83 -2.06 -0.33 -18.72
C LEU A 83 -2.24 -1.38 -17.61
N ALA A 84 -1.21 -2.16 -17.31
CA ALA A 84 -1.19 -3.13 -16.21
C ALA A 84 -1.54 -2.46 -14.87
N THR A 85 -0.88 -1.32 -14.56
CA THR A 85 -1.17 -0.57 -13.33
C THR A 85 -2.64 -0.15 -13.26
N ARG A 86 -3.19 0.38 -14.35
CA ARG A 86 -4.60 0.81 -14.40
C ARG A 86 -5.55 -0.37 -14.18
N ARG A 87 -5.31 -1.50 -14.84
CA ARG A 87 -6.16 -2.69 -14.71
C ARG A 87 -6.17 -3.25 -13.30
N VAL A 88 -4.99 -3.38 -12.68
CA VAL A 88 -4.86 -3.82 -11.29
C VAL A 88 -5.56 -2.85 -10.35
N LEU A 89 -5.35 -1.54 -10.51
CA LEU A 89 -6.07 -0.53 -9.73
C LEU A 89 -7.59 -0.64 -9.87
N THR A 90 -8.09 -0.83 -11.10
CA THR A 90 -9.53 -1.02 -11.34
C THR A 90 -10.06 -2.25 -10.60
N ALA A 91 -9.32 -3.36 -10.58
CA ALA A 91 -9.76 -4.57 -9.90
C ALA A 91 -9.72 -4.44 -8.37
N ILE A 92 -8.64 -3.91 -7.80
CA ILE A 92 -8.50 -3.79 -6.33
C ILE A 92 -9.41 -2.71 -5.74
N LEU A 93 -9.73 -1.66 -6.51
CA LEU A 93 -10.66 -0.61 -6.08
C LEU A 93 -12.12 -0.94 -6.40
N SER A 94 -12.39 -2.13 -6.95
CA SER A 94 -13.76 -2.59 -7.15
C SER A 94 -14.46 -2.75 -5.79
N LYS A 95 -15.75 -2.42 -5.76
CA LYS A 95 -16.55 -2.48 -4.52
C LYS A 95 -16.47 -3.87 -3.86
N ASN A 96 -16.64 -4.93 -4.64
CA ASN A 96 -16.63 -6.30 -4.16
C ASN A 96 -15.29 -6.68 -3.51
N PHE A 97 -14.16 -6.26 -4.11
CA PHE A 97 -12.85 -6.53 -3.54
C PHE A 97 -12.63 -5.72 -2.26
N MET A 98 -12.95 -4.43 -2.28
CA MET A 98 -12.76 -3.54 -1.12
C MET A 98 -13.59 -3.98 0.09
N GLU A 99 -14.85 -4.40 -0.10
CA GLU A 99 -15.72 -4.87 0.99
C GLU A 99 -15.18 -6.15 1.66
N THR A 100 -14.44 -6.98 0.92
CA THR A 100 -13.86 -8.23 1.44
C THR A 100 -12.47 -8.00 2.03
N ALA A 101 -11.68 -7.12 1.42
CA ALA A 101 -10.28 -6.90 1.75
C ALA A 101 -10.06 -5.85 2.85
N VAL A 102 -10.97 -4.88 2.99
CA VAL A 102 -10.87 -3.79 3.96
C VAL A 102 -11.99 -3.91 4.99
N ALA A 103 -11.65 -4.46 6.16
CA ALA A 103 -12.53 -4.43 7.32
C ALA A 103 -12.40 -3.07 8.03
N LEU A 104 -13.41 -2.21 7.88
CA LEU A 104 -13.51 -1.00 8.69
C LEU A 104 -13.97 -1.38 10.11
N PRO A 105 -13.40 -0.78 11.16
CA PRO A 105 -13.78 -1.10 12.53
C PRO A 105 -15.25 -0.76 12.76
N ASN A 106 -15.96 -1.67 13.42
CA ASN A 106 -17.33 -1.44 13.87
C ASN A 106 -17.35 -0.53 15.12
N ASP A 107 -18.53 -0.09 15.55
CA ASP A 107 -18.63 0.87 16.65
C ASP A 107 -18.17 0.28 18.01
N GLU A 108 -18.31 -1.03 18.22
CA GLU A 108 -17.79 -1.70 19.42
C GLU A 108 -16.26 -1.75 19.41
N GLU A 109 -15.65 -2.09 18.28
CA GLU A 109 -14.19 -2.08 18.09
C GLU A 109 -13.61 -0.67 18.25
N LYS A 110 -14.30 0.35 17.74
CA LYS A 110 -13.94 1.77 17.94
C LYS A 110 -13.98 2.12 19.42
N GLU A 111 -15.05 1.81 20.12
CA GLU A 111 -15.17 2.15 21.55
C GLU A 111 -14.17 1.38 22.41
N ALA A 112 -13.86 0.12 22.06
CA ALA A 112 -12.80 -0.64 22.72
C ALA A 112 -11.41 0.01 22.50
N ALA A 113 -11.09 0.43 21.27
CA ALA A 113 -9.84 1.13 20.97
C ALA A 113 -9.75 2.49 21.69
N LYS A 114 -10.85 3.25 21.71
CA LYS A 114 -10.97 4.50 22.47
C LYS A 114 -10.74 4.31 23.96
N GLN A 115 -11.35 3.29 24.54
CA GLN A 115 -11.16 2.96 25.96
C GLN A 115 -9.70 2.62 26.24
N TRP A 116 -9.07 1.80 25.36
CA TRP A 116 -7.66 1.46 25.49
C TRP A 116 -6.77 2.71 25.48
N ILE A 117 -7.02 3.68 24.60
CA ILE A 117 -6.28 4.95 24.59
C ILE A 117 -6.49 5.72 25.88
N GLU A 118 -7.73 5.87 26.36
CA GLU A 118 -8.02 6.60 27.59
C GLU A 118 -7.31 5.98 28.81
N ASP A 119 -7.29 4.65 28.89
CA ASP A 119 -6.65 3.89 29.97
C ASP A 119 -5.11 3.98 29.94
N HIS A 120 -4.50 4.09 28.75
CA HIS A 120 -3.04 4.12 28.55
C HIS A 120 -2.47 5.52 28.32
N SER A 121 -3.32 6.54 28.22
CA SER A 121 -2.92 7.94 28.05
C SER A 121 -3.76 8.88 28.92
N CYS A 122 -4.75 9.59 28.37
CA CYS A 122 -5.79 10.27 29.13
C CYS A 122 -7.06 10.50 28.30
N LYS A 123 -8.15 10.88 28.98
CA LYS A 123 -9.47 11.08 28.36
C LYS A 123 -9.49 12.03 27.17
N ALA A 124 -8.65 13.06 27.17
CA ALA A 124 -8.57 14.01 26.06
C ALA A 124 -8.11 13.36 24.74
N TRP A 125 -7.44 12.21 24.82
CA TRP A 125 -6.91 11.47 23.68
C TRP A 125 -7.81 10.34 23.21
N ARG A 126 -8.95 10.11 23.88
CA ARG A 126 -9.88 9.02 23.55
C ARG A 126 -10.18 8.96 22.04
N ASP A 127 -10.49 10.10 21.42
CA ASP A 127 -10.81 10.16 19.98
C ASP A 127 -9.60 10.03 19.04
N GLY A 128 -8.38 9.93 19.59
CA GLY A 128 -7.14 9.59 18.90
C GLY A 128 -6.93 8.09 18.66
N TRP A 129 -7.94 7.24 18.90
CA TRP A 129 -7.90 5.78 18.73
C TRP A 129 -7.47 5.27 17.35
N CYS A 130 -7.54 6.11 16.31
CA CYS A 130 -7.07 5.78 14.96
C CYS A 130 -5.67 6.35 14.63
N MET A 131 -4.99 7.00 15.58
CA MET A 131 -3.61 7.45 15.40
C MET A 131 -2.66 6.26 15.52
N VAL A 132 -2.11 5.85 14.39
CA VAL A 132 -1.10 4.77 14.28
C VAL A 132 0.28 5.39 14.00
N ASP A 133 1.34 4.62 14.21
CA ASP A 133 2.76 4.97 14.05
C ASP A 133 3.04 6.05 12.98
N GLY A 134 3.77 7.11 13.38
CA GLY A 134 4.17 8.20 12.50
C GLY A 134 3.16 9.33 12.33
N THR A 135 2.06 9.33 13.09
CA THR A 135 1.12 10.46 13.11
C THR A 135 1.70 11.63 13.91
N LEU A 136 2.25 12.60 13.19
CA LEU A 136 2.81 13.82 13.75
C LEU A 136 1.71 14.75 14.25
N ILE A 137 1.88 15.26 15.46
CA ILE A 137 0.91 16.14 16.12
C ILE A 137 1.37 17.57 15.94
N PRO A 138 0.68 18.38 15.14
CA PRO A 138 1.11 19.74 14.86
C PRO A 138 1.06 20.58 16.13
N LEU A 139 2.16 21.27 16.40
CA LEU A 139 2.28 22.29 17.43
C LEU A 139 1.80 23.62 16.86
N PHE A 140 1.09 24.39 17.68
CA PHE A 140 0.60 25.71 17.31
C PHE A 140 1.74 26.71 17.02
N ASP A 141 2.84 26.61 17.77
CA ASP A 141 3.99 27.48 17.64
C ASP A 141 5.31 26.69 17.75
N ARG A 142 6.39 27.30 17.24
CA ARG A 142 7.75 26.78 17.35
C ARG A 142 8.14 26.63 18.82
N PRO A 143 8.55 25.43 19.27
CA PRO A 143 9.11 25.27 20.60
C PRO A 143 10.32 26.17 20.82
N PHE A 144 10.34 26.85 21.97
CA PHE A 144 11.45 27.72 22.36
C PHE A 144 12.77 26.95 22.43
N TRP A 145 12.73 25.75 23.01
CA TRP A 145 13.86 24.83 23.06
C TRP A 145 13.80 23.86 21.90
N TYR A 146 14.93 23.69 21.20
CA TYR A 146 15.10 22.70 20.13
C TYR A 146 14.07 22.79 18.99
N GLY A 147 13.57 24.00 18.66
CA GLY A 147 12.53 24.17 17.63
C GLY A 147 12.81 23.45 16.30
N GLU A 148 14.07 23.41 15.85
CA GLU A 148 14.47 22.69 14.62
C GLU A 148 14.23 21.16 14.72
N SER A 149 14.33 20.58 15.92
CA SER A 149 14.08 19.15 16.15
C SER A 149 12.60 18.78 16.04
N TYR A 150 11.70 19.76 16.13
CA TYR A 150 10.27 19.57 15.93
C TYR A 150 9.83 19.93 14.51
N PHE A 151 10.72 20.45 13.66
CA PHE A 151 10.36 20.83 12.30
C PHE A 151 10.33 19.59 11.39
N ASP A 152 9.12 19.22 10.94
CA ASP A 152 8.90 18.03 10.16
C ASP A 152 9.10 18.23 8.65
N ARG A 153 9.12 17.12 7.91
CA ARG A 153 9.22 17.10 6.45
C ARG A 153 8.07 17.84 5.74
N LYS A 154 6.94 18.04 6.42
CA LYS A 154 5.77 18.77 5.91
C LYS A 154 5.85 20.27 6.22
N CYS A 155 6.99 20.74 6.71
CA CYS A 155 7.24 22.12 7.12
C CYS A 155 6.34 22.60 8.26
N ASN A 156 5.94 21.70 9.17
CA ASN A 156 5.24 22.06 10.41
C ASN A 156 6.13 21.79 11.62
N TYR A 157 5.88 22.49 12.72
CA TYR A 157 6.38 22.04 14.02
C TYR A 157 5.45 20.95 14.53
N SER A 158 5.96 19.77 14.86
CA SER A 158 5.12 18.65 15.29
C SER A 158 5.85 17.68 16.21
N LEU A 159 5.06 16.97 17.03
CA LEU A 159 5.54 15.95 17.95
C LEU A 159 5.26 14.56 17.39
N ASN A 160 6.25 13.67 17.54
CA ASN A 160 6.03 12.24 17.50
C ASN A 160 5.88 11.74 18.94
N ILE A 161 4.82 10.97 19.23
CA ILE A 161 4.49 10.48 20.59
C ILE A 161 4.78 8.97 20.75
N GLN A 162 5.53 8.36 19.83
CA GLN A 162 5.97 6.96 19.96
C GLN A 162 7.23 6.75 20.77
#